data_AF-A0A6G0JI98-F1
#
_entry.id   AF-A0A6G0JI98-F1
#
_cell.length_a   1.000
_cell.length_b   1.000
_cell.length_c   1.000
_cell.angle_alpha   90.00
_cell.angle_beta   90.00
_cell.angle_gamma   90.00
#
_symmetry.space_group_name_H-M   'P 1'
#
loop_
_entity.id
_entity.type
_entity.pdbx_description
1 polymer ?
#
loop_
_entity_poly.entity_id
_entity_poly.type
_entity_poly.pdbx_seq_one_letter_code
_entity_poly.pdbx_strand_id
1 'polypeptide(L)' 'MESGTQFAVHVDQFKEIVIQMKTIGEPLDETRQLVLLLSSLADEYRVISTVHENTPNMTLAYAIQALSGVDASDESSSAQ' A
#
# COMPACT_ATOMS: atom_id res chain seq x y z
N MET A 1 -8.80 0.79 7.21
CA MET A 1 -9.57 0.26 6.07
C MET A 1 -10.65 -0.65 6.63
N GLU A 2 -11.91 -0.43 6.25
CA GLU A 2 -13.00 -1.33 6.65
C GLU A 2 -13.04 -2.55 5.73
N SER A 3 -13.45 -3.71 6.25
CA SER A 3 -13.58 -4.94 5.46
C SER A 3 -14.55 -4.70 4.28
N GLY A 4 -14.11 -5.01 3.05
CA GLY A 4 -14.87 -4.76 1.82
C GLY A 4 -14.64 -3.39 1.15
N THR A 5 -13.85 -2.49 1.74
CA THR A 5 -13.37 -1.30 1.02
C THR A 5 -12.40 -1.73 -0.09
N GLN A 6 -12.44 -1.11 -1.26
CA GLN A 6 -11.43 -1.38 -2.30
C GLN A 6 -10.09 -0.76 -1.91
N PHE A 7 -8.98 -1.51 -2.07
CA PHE A 7 -7.64 -1.03 -1.75
C PHE A 7 -7.30 0.29 -2.46
N ALA A 8 -7.69 0.43 -3.74
CA ALA A 8 -7.50 1.67 -4.50
C ALA A 8 -8.18 2.89 -3.84
N VAL A 9 -9.41 2.73 -3.36
CA VAL A 9 -10.16 3.79 -2.65
C VAL A 9 -9.44 4.18 -1.36
N HIS A 10 -8.94 3.20 -0.61
CA HIS A 10 -8.16 3.45 0.61
C HIS A 10 -6.84 4.18 0.32
N VAL A 11 -6.15 3.82 -0.76
CA VAL A 11 -4.92 4.52 -1.20
C VAL A 11 -5.19 5.97 -1.61
N ASP A 12 -6.31 6.24 -2.27
CA ASP A 12 -6.66 7.61 -2.65
C ASP A 12 -6.99 8.48 -1.43
N GLN A 13 -7.74 7.94 -0.46
CA GLN A 13 -7.97 8.60 0.83
C GLN A 13 -6.65 8.84 1.59
N PHE A 14 -5.74 7.87 1.56
CA PHE A 14 -4.41 8.01 2.16
C PHE A 14 -3.62 9.17 1.51
N LYS A 15 -3.65 9.30 0.18
CA LYS A 15 -2.98 10.41 -0.53
C LYS A 15 -3.55 11.76 -0.09
N GLU A 16 -4.86 11.87 0.13
CA GLU A 16 -5.47 13.11 0.64
C GLU A 16 -4.92 13.49 2.02
N ILE A 17 -4.76 12.53 2.93
CA ILE A 17 -4.16 12.76 4.25
C ILE A 17 -2.72 13.27 4.12
N VAL A 18 -1.91 12.67 3.24
CA VAL A 18 -0.53 13.10 2.98
C VAL A 18 -0.49 14.55 2.45
N ILE A 19 -1.42 14.91 1.56
CA ILE A 19 -1.55 16.27 1.03
C ILE A 19 -1.98 17.26 2.14
N GLN A 20 -2.91 16.87 3.01
CA GLN A 20 -3.33 17.70 4.14
C GLN A 20 -2.19 17.96 5.13
N MET A 21 -1.46 16.91 5.51
CA MET A 21 -0.25 16.96 6.35
C MET A 21 0.80 17.94 5.78
N LYS A 22 1.03 17.86 4.46
CA LYS A 22 1.90 18.82 3.77
C LYS A 22 1.37 20.27 3.83
N THR A 23 0.05 20.45 3.73
CA THR A 23 -0.59 21.76 3.75
C THR A 23 -0.50 22.43 5.12
N ILE A 24 -0.57 21.66 6.20
CA ILE A 24 -0.41 22.17 7.58
C ILE A 24 1.06 22.37 7.99
N GLY A 25 2.01 22.11 7.11
CA GLY A 25 3.45 22.29 7.37
C GLY A 25 4.12 21.09 8.05
N GLU A 26 3.43 19.94 8.16
CA GLU A 26 3.96 18.71 8.73
C GLU A 26 4.02 17.60 7.68
N PRO A 27 4.89 17.69 6.66
CA PRO A 27 4.99 16.67 5.64
C PRO A 27 5.45 15.34 6.24
N LEU A 28 4.77 14.25 5.86
CA LEU A 28 5.19 12.90 6.22
C LEU A 28 6.32 12.45 5.27
N ASP A 29 7.44 12.00 5.83
CA ASP A 29 8.47 11.31 5.05
C ASP A 29 7.97 9.94 4.55
N GLU A 30 8.65 9.38 3.55
CA GLU A 30 8.23 8.14 2.90
C GLU A 30 8.13 6.96 3.89
N THR A 31 9.04 6.87 4.86
CA THR A 31 9.03 5.81 5.87
C THR A 31 7.79 5.93 6.76
N ARG A 32 7.44 7.15 7.19
CA ARG A 32 6.21 7.37 7.96
C ARG A 32 4.96 7.11 7.14
N GLN A 33 4.95 7.49 5.87
CA GLN A 33 3.85 7.19 4.96
C GLN A 33 3.65 5.67 4.81
N LEU A 34 4.73 4.92 4.66
CA LEU A 34 4.70 3.47 4.57
C LEU A 34 4.13 2.84 5.86
N VAL A 35 4.64 3.22 7.03
CA VAL A 35 4.15 2.71 8.32
C VAL A 35 2.66 3.04 8.52
N LEU A 36 2.25 4.26 8.18
CA LEU A 36 0.86 4.68 8.30
C LEU A 36 -0.05 3.92 7.34
N LEU A 37 0.37 3.72 6.08
CA LEU A 37 -0.37 2.93 5.11
C LEU A 37 -0.54 1.50 5.63
N LEU A 38 0.55 0.82 5.99
CA LEU A 38 0.55 -0.58 6.44
C LEU A 38 -0.27 -0.79 7.73
N SER A 39 -0.19 0.12 8.69
CA SER A 39 -0.97 0.06 9.93
C SER A 39 -2.46 0.35 9.73
N SER A 40 -2.83 1.02 8.64
CA SER A 40 -4.21 1.36 8.30
C SER A 40 -4.93 0.28 7.47
N LEU A 41 -4.22 -0.77 7.04
CA LEU A 41 -4.80 -1.86 6.25
C LEU A 41 -5.70 -2.77 7.10
N ALA A 42 -6.68 -3.40 6.46
CA ALA A 42 -7.48 -4.44 7.09
C ALA A 42 -6.62 -5.69 7.37
N ASP A 43 -7.03 -6.50 8.35
CA ASP A 43 -6.28 -7.69 8.78
C ASP A 43 -5.97 -8.67 7.64
N GLU A 44 -6.83 -8.70 6.62
CA GLU A 44 -6.69 -9.48 5.38
C GLU A 44 -5.45 -9.10 4.54
N TYR A 45 -4.96 -7.86 4.63
CA TYR A 45 -3.73 -7.39 3.97
C TYR A 45 -2.51 -7.39 4.90
N ARG A 46 -2.71 -7.64 6.20
CA ARG A 46 -1.67 -7.55 7.23
C ARG A 46 -0.61 -8.65 7.14
N VAL A 47 -0.96 -9.80 6.54
CA VAL A 47 -0.05 -10.93 6.30
C VAL A 47 1.05 -10.57 5.29
N ILE A 48 0.74 -9.68 4.34
CA ILE A 48 1.72 -9.17 3.35
C ILE A 48 2.69 -8.18 4.02
N SER A 49 2.22 -7.46 5.04
CA SER A 49 3.02 -6.48 5.80
C SER A 49 4.15 -7.12 6.60
N THR A 50 3.94 -8.30 7.20
CA THR A 50 4.92 -8.96 8.08
C THR A 50 6.06 -9.65 7.32
N VAL A 51 5.79 -10.10 6.09
CA VAL A 51 6.83 -10.67 5.22
C VAL A 51 7.75 -9.58 4.67
N HIS A 52 7.25 -8.35 4.52
CA HIS A 52 7.95 -7.28 3.80
C HIS A 52 8.68 -6.25 4.68
N GLU A 53 8.44 -6.25 6.00
CA GLU A 53 9.26 -5.51 6.98
C GLU A 53 10.73 -5.95 6.98
N ASN A 54 11.05 -7.15 6.48
CA ASN A 54 12.41 -7.68 6.35
C ASN A 54 13.09 -7.36 5.00
N THR A 55 12.41 -6.69 4.06
CA THR A 55 13.03 -6.30 2.79
C THR A 55 13.71 -4.93 2.95
N PRO A 56 15.06 -4.86 3.01
CA PRO A 56 15.72 -3.57 2.95
C PRO A 56 15.40 -2.93 1.59
N ASN A 57 14.97 -1.65 1.60
CA ASN A 57 14.55 -0.86 0.43
C ASN A 57 13.08 -0.97 -0.02
N MET A 58 12.17 -1.40 0.86
CA MET A 58 10.73 -1.24 0.65
C MET A 58 10.36 0.25 0.47
N THR A 59 9.79 0.60 -0.69
CA THR A 59 9.29 1.94 -1.01
C THR A 59 7.77 1.99 -0.97
N LEU A 60 7.19 3.18 -0.79
CA LEU A 60 5.73 3.35 -0.78
C LEU A 60 5.08 2.87 -2.09
N ALA A 61 5.72 3.15 -3.22
CA ALA A 61 5.24 2.74 -4.54
C ALA A 61 5.18 1.21 -4.67
N TYR A 62 6.23 0.53 -4.22
CA TYR A 62 6.28 -0.93 -4.22
C TYR A 62 5.20 -1.52 -3.30
N ALA A 63 5.00 -0.96 -2.11
CA ALA A 63 3.97 -1.39 -1.18
C ALA A 63 2.57 -1.31 -1.80
N ILE A 64 2.25 -0.19 -2.44
CA ILE A 64 0.98 0.02 -3.13
C ILE A 64 0.83 -0.99 -4.27
N GLN A 65 1.88 -1.24 -5.05
CA GLN A 65 1.85 -2.22 -6.14
C GLN A 65 1.58 -3.65 -5.65
N ALA A 66 2.32 -4.09 -4.63
CA ALA A 66 2.20 -5.43 -4.06
C ALA A 66 0.80 -5.66 -3.44
N LEU A 67 0.26 -4.65 -2.75
CA LEU A 67 -1.04 -4.71 -2.10
C LEU A 67 -2.22 -4.53 -3.07
N SER A 68 -2.02 -3.82 -4.19
CA SER A 68 -3.03 -3.66 -5.23
C SER A 68 -3.29 -4.96 -6.02
N GLY A 69 -2.55 -6.04 -5.74
CA GLY A 69 -2.69 -7.30 -6.45
C GLY A 69 -2.39 -7.15 -7.93
N VAL A 70 -1.32 -6.43 -8.30
CA VAL A 70 -0.79 -6.53 -9.68
C VAL A 70 -0.45 -7.99 -9.89
N ASP A 71 -1.37 -8.67 -10.58
CA ASP A 71 -1.16 -9.92 -11.23
C ASP A 71 0.18 -9.86 -11.95
N ALA A 72 1.19 -10.52 -11.42
CA ALA A 72 2.12 -11.24 -12.27
C ALA A 72 1.35 -12.43 -12.90
N SER A 73 0.22 -12.16 -13.56
CA SER A 73 -0.37 -13.08 -14.53
C SER A 73 0.37 -12.88 -15.84
N ASP A 74 1.66 -13.22 -15.79
CA ASP A 74 2.43 -13.63 -16.96
C ASP A 74 2.53 -15.17 -16.95
N GLU A 75 1.50 -15.86 -16.47
CA GLU A 75 1.39 -17.32 -16.58
C GLU A 75 0.39 -17.67 -17.68
N SER A 76 0.92 -17.66 -18.90
CA SER A 76 0.64 -18.67 -19.92
C SER A 76 -0.83 -18.86 -20.34
N SER A 77 -1.34 -17.96 -21.18
CA SER A 77 -2.37 -18.36 -22.16
C SER A 77 -1.69 -18.86 -23.44
N SER A 78 -0.97 -19.99 -23.31
CA SER A 78 -0.65 -20.86 -24.44
C SER A 78 -1.77 -21.89 -24.55
N ALA A 79 -2.93 -21.46 -25.01
CA ALA A 79 -3.93 -22.40 -25.52
C ALA A 79 -3.57 -22.72 -26.97
N GLN A 80 -3.19 -23.98 -27.19
CA GLN A 80 -2.97 -24.60 -28.50
C GLN A 80 -4.18 -24.49 -29.43
#